data_AF-A0AA37W562-F1
#
_entry.id   AF-A0AA37W562-F1
#
_cell.length_a   1.000
_cell.length_b   1.000
_cell.length_c   1.000
_cell.angle_alpha   90.00
_cell.angle_beta   90.00
_cell.angle_gamma   90.00
#
_symmetry.space_group_name_H-M   'P 1'
#
loop_
_entity.id
_entity.type
_entity.pdbx_description
1 polymer ?
#
loop_
_entity_poly.entity_id
_entity_poly.type
_entity_poly.pdbx_seq_one_letter_code
_entity_poly.pdbx_strand_id
1 'polypeptide(L)'
;MNLLNDGETSTKDEVKPGRSDKRTSKKGMSWPNSVMVAVDQLGNAIAGGNPDATVSARVGYFSVHARKPYVWYWKVLEKIIDYAFQPVDGPNHCFDSYRADEDELFQQGSDFFRAILGLIVIVFCVPTAVLLRLAVLVYPKWHFSNRRKDGLSTSIPE
;
A
#
# COMPACT_ATOMS: atom_id res chain seq x y z
N MET A 1 -27.38 5.51 61.79
CA MET A 1 -27.71 5.94 60.42
C MET A 1 -26.62 6.87 59.94
N ASN A 2 -25.62 6.33 59.27
CA ASN A 2 -24.68 7.05 58.42
C ASN A 2 -24.45 6.14 57.21
N LEU A 3 -24.72 6.70 56.04
CA LEU A 3 -24.64 6.10 54.72
C LEU A 3 -23.22 6.24 54.17
N LEU A 4 -22.91 5.43 53.15
CA LEU A 4 -21.69 5.38 52.29
C LEU A 4 -20.60 4.45 52.87
N ASN A 5 -20.63 3.12 52.68
CA ASN A 5 -20.58 2.30 51.46
C ASN A 5 -19.29 2.48 50.62
N ASP A 6 -18.21 1.95 51.18
CA ASP A 6 -17.23 1.01 50.62
C ASP A 6 -16.99 1.06 49.10
N GLY A 7 -15.79 1.52 48.75
CA GLY A 7 -15.27 1.53 47.38
C GLY A 7 -13.74 1.58 47.34
N GLU A 8 -13.06 0.82 48.20
CA GLU A 8 -11.64 0.52 48.01
C GLU A 8 -11.49 -0.84 47.31
N THR A 9 -11.12 -0.81 46.03
CA THR A 9 -10.51 -1.96 45.36
C THR A 9 -9.26 -1.50 44.63
N SER A 10 -8.13 -1.76 45.27
CA SER A 10 -6.79 -1.81 44.66
C SER A 10 -6.67 -3.07 43.79
N THR A 11 -6.55 -2.92 42.48
CA THR A 11 -5.98 -3.93 41.57
C THR A 11 -5.26 -3.19 40.44
N LYS A 12 -3.92 -3.13 40.51
CA LYS A 12 -2.98 -3.97 39.74
C LYS A 12 -2.96 -3.65 38.25
N ASP A 13 -1.91 -2.95 37.85
CA ASP A 13 -1.09 -3.24 36.66
C ASP A 13 -1.85 -3.84 35.47
N GLU A 14 -2.52 -3.01 34.67
CA GLU A 14 -2.92 -3.41 33.33
C GLU A 14 -1.72 -3.30 32.38
N VAL A 15 -0.89 -4.35 32.45
CA VAL A 15 0.08 -4.73 31.44
C VAL A 15 -0.63 -4.74 30.08
N LYS A 16 -0.24 -3.85 29.17
CA LYS A 16 -0.68 -3.87 27.76
C LYS A 16 -0.37 -5.24 27.15
N PRO A 17 -1.36 -6.06 26.75
CA PRO A 17 -1.05 -7.33 26.12
C PRO A 17 -0.68 -7.12 24.65
N GLY A 18 0.54 -7.53 24.32
CA GLY A 18 0.86 -8.15 23.04
C GLY A 18 1.09 -7.21 21.85
N ARG A 19 2.26 -6.54 21.83
CA ARG A 19 2.92 -6.27 20.54
C ARG A 19 3.23 -7.65 19.93
N SER A 20 2.41 -8.09 18.99
CA SER A 20 2.75 -9.20 18.11
C SER A 20 4.06 -8.81 17.43
N ASP A 21 5.17 -9.34 17.93
CA ASP A 21 6.43 -9.36 17.21
C ASP A 21 6.20 -10.30 16.02
N LYS A 22 5.52 -9.78 14.98
CA LYS A 22 5.61 -10.35 13.65
C LYS A 22 7.05 -10.12 13.23
N ARG A 23 7.94 -11.00 13.71
CA ARG A 23 9.18 -11.35 13.03
C ARG A 23 8.74 -12.00 11.73
N THR A 24 8.28 -11.16 10.80
CA THR A 24 7.90 -11.55 9.47
C THR A 24 9.12 -12.27 8.91
N SER A 25 8.93 -13.54 8.58
CA SER A 25 9.87 -14.27 7.76
C SER A 25 10.06 -13.42 6.51
N LYS A 26 11.15 -12.62 6.47
CA LYS A 26 11.53 -11.86 5.30
C LYS A 26 11.78 -12.89 4.20
N LYS A 27 10.77 -13.12 3.37
CA LYS A 27 10.92 -13.71 2.03
C LYS A 27 12.13 -13.00 1.44
N GLY A 28 13.20 -13.73 1.11
CA GLY A 28 14.44 -13.13 0.64
C GLY A 28 14.18 -12.31 -0.63
N MET A 29 13.88 -11.03 -0.46
CA MET A 29 13.68 -10.13 -1.59
C MET A 29 15.02 -9.98 -2.27
N SER A 30 15.04 -10.14 -3.60
CA SER A 30 16.24 -9.82 -4.35
C SER A 30 16.64 -8.38 -4.06
N TRP A 31 17.94 -8.11 -4.00
CA TRP A 31 18.47 -6.78 -3.71
C TRP A 31 17.84 -5.68 -4.60
N PRO A 32 17.65 -5.88 -5.92
CA PRO A 32 16.98 -4.90 -6.78
C PRO A 32 15.52 -4.61 -6.39
N ASN A 33 14.76 -5.63 -5.98
CA ASN A 33 13.37 -5.44 -5.55
C ASN A 33 13.29 -4.64 -4.26
N SER A 34 14.22 -4.88 -3.33
CA SER A 34 14.28 -4.12 -2.07
C SER A 34 14.56 -2.64 -2.31
N VAL A 35 15.43 -2.32 -3.27
CA VAL A 35 15.71 -0.93 -3.66
C VAL A 35 14.48 -0.27 -4.27
N MET A 36 13.76 -0.95 -5.17
CA MET A 36 12.54 -0.41 -5.78
C MET A 36 11.45 -0.13 -4.74
N VAL A 37 11.25 -1.04 -3.78
CA VAL A 37 10.30 -0.84 -2.66
C VAL A 37 10.72 0.34 -1.78
N ALA A 38 12.02 0.48 -1.47
CA ALA A 38 12.52 1.59 -0.67
C ALA A 38 12.34 2.95 -1.38
N VAL A 39 12.50 3.01 -2.70
CA VAL A 39 12.23 4.23 -3.48
C VAL A 39 10.74 4.59 -3.46
N ASP A 40 9.86 3.59 -3.55
CA ASP A 40 8.42 3.80 -3.45
C ASP A 40 8.01 4.33 -2.06
N GLN A 41 8.50 3.68 -0.99
CA GLN A 41 8.35 4.13 0.39
C GLN A 41 8.87 5.56 0.61
N LEU A 42 10.03 5.90 0.03
CA LEU A 42 10.58 7.26 0.07
C LEU A 42 9.64 8.26 -0.61
N GLY A 43 9.10 7.92 -1.79
CA GLY A 43 8.11 8.74 -2.49
C GLY A 43 6.86 8.99 -1.64
N ASN A 44 6.38 7.96 -0.95
CA ASN A 44 5.25 8.08 -0.05
C ASN A 44 5.54 9.00 1.15
N ALA A 45 6.72 8.86 1.76
CA ALA A 45 7.16 9.69 2.87
C ALA A 45 7.29 11.17 2.48
N ILE A 46 7.88 11.47 1.31
CA ILE A 46 7.98 12.84 0.76
C ILE A 46 6.59 13.44 0.55
N ALA A 47 5.62 12.61 0.14
CA ALA A 47 4.22 12.99 -0.02
C ALA A 47 3.41 12.97 1.29
N GLY A 48 4.05 13.06 2.46
CA GLY A 48 3.39 13.12 3.76
C GLY A 48 2.60 11.86 4.12
N GLY A 49 3.03 10.70 3.60
CA GLY A 49 2.50 9.39 3.92
C GLY A 49 3.32 8.67 4.99
N ASN A 50 2.91 7.46 5.34
CA ASN A 50 3.66 6.59 6.24
C ASN A 50 4.91 6.05 5.51
N PRO A 51 6.14 6.23 6.05
CA PRO A 51 7.36 5.76 5.41
C PRO A 51 7.46 4.23 5.28
N ASP A 52 6.72 3.46 6.07
CA ASP A 52 6.71 2.00 5.99
C ASP A 52 5.74 1.50 4.90
N ALA A 53 4.83 2.35 4.43
CA ALA A 53 3.84 2.03 3.41
C ALA A 53 4.26 2.53 2.01
N THR A 54 3.94 1.75 0.97
CA THR A 54 4.14 2.13 -0.43
C THR A 54 3.10 3.14 -0.92
N VAL A 55 3.41 3.85 -2.02
CA VAL A 55 2.44 4.75 -2.66
C VAL A 55 1.25 3.96 -3.18
N SER A 56 1.47 2.77 -3.77
CA SER A 56 0.39 1.93 -4.30
C SER A 56 -0.56 1.43 -3.20
N ALA A 57 -0.05 0.99 -2.04
CA ALA A 57 -0.87 0.59 -0.90
C ALA A 57 -1.69 1.77 -0.34
N ARG A 58 -1.07 2.95 -0.21
CA ARG A 58 -1.78 4.17 0.23
C ARG A 58 -2.89 4.56 -0.74
N VAL A 59 -2.61 4.53 -2.04
CA VAL A 59 -3.59 4.87 -3.06
C VAL A 59 -4.73 3.85 -3.08
N GLY A 60 -4.44 2.56 -2.96
CA GLY A 60 -5.45 1.50 -2.86
C GLY A 60 -6.33 1.62 -1.61
N TYR A 61 -5.75 2.00 -0.45
CA TYR A 61 -6.54 2.27 0.75
C TYR A 61 -7.53 3.41 0.52
N PHE A 62 -7.05 4.54 0.00
CA PHE A 62 -7.88 5.74 -0.18
C PHE A 62 -8.82 5.66 -1.38
N SER A 63 -8.58 4.80 -2.38
CA SER A 63 -9.56 4.57 -3.45
C SER A 63 -10.87 3.97 -2.92
N VAL A 64 -10.78 3.15 -1.85
CA VAL A 64 -11.90 2.51 -1.17
C VAL A 64 -12.44 3.37 -0.02
N HIS A 65 -11.57 3.97 0.79
CA HIS A 65 -11.94 4.61 2.07
C HIS A 65 -12.01 6.15 2.03
N ALA A 66 -11.57 6.81 0.96
CA ALA A 66 -11.62 8.27 0.91
C ALA A 66 -13.07 8.78 0.95
N ARG A 67 -13.26 9.91 1.63
CA ARG A 67 -14.51 10.68 1.62
C ARG A 67 -14.46 11.76 0.54
N LYS A 68 -15.63 12.22 0.11
CA LYS A 68 -15.75 13.37 -0.80
C LYS A 68 -15.08 14.62 -0.17
N PRO A 69 -14.47 15.51 -0.98
CA PRO A 69 -14.49 15.55 -2.45
C PRO A 69 -13.39 14.73 -3.15
N TYR A 70 -12.39 14.22 -2.42
CA TYR A 70 -11.14 13.70 -3.00
C TYR A 70 -11.21 12.25 -3.53
N VAL A 71 -12.38 11.61 -3.50
CA VAL A 71 -12.57 10.23 -4.00
C VAL A 71 -12.07 10.08 -5.44
N TRP A 72 -12.39 11.07 -6.30
CA TRP A 72 -11.98 11.04 -7.70
C TRP A 72 -10.47 11.13 -7.88
N TYR A 73 -9.80 11.93 -7.05
CA TYR A 73 -8.35 12.05 -7.08
C TYR A 73 -7.68 10.70 -6.80
N TRP A 74 -8.09 10.00 -5.75
CA TRP A 74 -7.53 8.70 -5.39
C TRP A 74 -7.83 7.62 -6.43
N LYS A 75 -9.06 7.60 -6.99
CA LYS A 75 -9.42 6.67 -8.06
C LYS A 75 -8.67 6.92 -9.37
N VAL A 76 -8.33 8.17 -9.68
CA VAL A 76 -7.52 8.50 -10.86
C VAL A 76 -6.09 8.02 -10.65
N LEU A 77 -5.50 8.25 -9.48
CA LEU A 77 -4.15 7.76 -9.17
C LEU A 77 -4.10 6.23 -9.21
N GLU A 78 -5.07 5.55 -8.62
CA GLU A 78 -5.19 4.09 -8.64
C GLU A 78 -5.15 3.57 -10.08
N LYS A 79 -5.98 4.14 -10.96
CA LYS A 79 -6.00 3.76 -12.38
C LYS A 79 -4.67 4.01 -13.09
N ILE A 80 -3.98 5.10 -12.79
CA ILE A 80 -2.68 5.42 -13.40
C ILE A 80 -1.64 4.39 -12.99
N ILE A 81 -1.56 4.09 -11.70
CA ILE A 81 -0.59 3.14 -11.15
C ILE A 81 -0.92 1.73 -11.65
N ASP A 82 -2.18 1.30 -11.55
CA ASP A 82 -2.61 -0.01 -12.05
C ASP A 82 -2.33 -0.17 -13.54
N TYR A 83 -2.55 0.87 -14.35
CA TYR A 83 -2.20 0.83 -15.78
C TYR A 83 -0.70 0.73 -16.03
N ALA A 84 0.13 1.37 -15.19
CA ALA A 84 1.57 1.29 -15.30
C ALA A 84 2.07 -0.13 -15.03
N PHE A 85 1.57 -0.77 -13.97
CA PHE A 85 1.97 -2.10 -13.52
C PHE A 85 1.20 -3.27 -14.16
N GLN A 86 0.11 -2.99 -14.88
CA GLN A 86 -0.73 -3.99 -15.56
C GLN A 86 0.03 -5.07 -16.33
N PRO A 87 1.09 -4.77 -17.12
CA PRO A 87 1.79 -5.79 -17.89
C PRO A 87 2.46 -6.87 -17.05
N VAL A 88 2.84 -6.57 -15.80
CA VAL A 88 3.62 -7.47 -14.92
C VAL A 88 2.78 -8.00 -13.77
N ASP A 89 2.03 -7.13 -13.10
CA ASP A 89 1.26 -7.46 -11.89
C ASP A 89 -0.21 -7.79 -12.18
N GLY A 90 -0.73 -7.34 -13.33
CA GLY A 90 -2.13 -7.55 -13.71
C GLY A 90 -3.06 -6.44 -13.23
N PRO A 91 -4.39 -6.65 -13.35
CA PRO A 91 -5.38 -5.66 -12.91
C PRO A 91 -5.43 -5.60 -11.37
N ASN A 92 -5.62 -4.39 -10.82
CA ASN A 92 -5.79 -4.09 -9.39
C ASN A 92 -4.53 -4.15 -8.50
N HIS A 93 -3.38 -3.76 -9.04
CA HIS A 93 -2.10 -3.73 -8.31
C HIS A 93 -2.16 -2.93 -7.00
N CYS A 94 -2.79 -1.75 -7.00
CA CYS A 94 -2.92 -0.91 -5.79
C CYS A 94 -3.78 -1.57 -4.71
N PHE A 95 -4.86 -2.23 -5.12
CA PHE A 95 -5.77 -2.91 -4.19
C PHE A 95 -5.10 -4.13 -3.55
N ASP A 96 -4.37 -4.92 -4.34
CA ASP A 96 -3.61 -6.06 -3.83
C ASP A 96 -2.50 -5.61 -2.86
N SER A 97 -1.83 -4.49 -3.18
CA SER A 97 -0.82 -3.88 -2.31
C SER A 97 -1.42 -3.39 -0.98
N TYR A 98 -2.59 -2.74 -1.03
CA TYR A 98 -3.30 -2.33 0.18
C TYR A 98 -3.65 -3.54 1.07
N ARG A 99 -4.15 -4.64 0.49
CA ARG A 99 -4.49 -5.84 1.26
C ARG A 99 -3.27 -6.53 1.87
N ALA A 100 -2.11 -6.44 1.24
CA ALA A 100 -0.86 -6.97 1.79
C ALA A 100 -0.41 -6.18 3.04
N ASP A 101 -0.73 -4.89 3.08
CA ASP A 101 -0.33 -3.93 4.12
C ASP A 101 -1.52 -3.45 4.98
N GLU A 102 -2.52 -4.30 5.22
CA GLU A 102 -3.78 -3.91 5.88
C GLU A 102 -3.61 -3.43 7.35
N ASP A 103 -2.49 -3.80 7.98
CA ASP A 103 -2.14 -3.41 9.35
C ASP A 103 -1.50 -2.00 9.44
N GLU A 104 -1.17 -1.37 8.30
CA GLU A 104 -0.44 -0.09 8.25
C GLU A 104 -1.36 1.15 8.38
N LEU A 105 -0.83 2.20 9.00
CA LEU A 105 -1.56 3.48 9.12
C LEU A 105 -1.38 4.34 7.87
N PHE A 106 -2.45 4.51 7.09
CA PHE A 106 -2.44 5.34 5.88
C PHE A 106 -2.84 6.79 6.18
N GLN A 107 -1.93 7.74 5.87
CA GLN A 107 -2.14 9.16 6.10
C GLN A 107 -2.58 9.87 4.81
N GLN A 108 -3.64 10.69 4.87
CA GLN A 108 -4.20 11.31 3.66
C GLN A 108 -3.37 12.51 3.15
N GLY A 109 -2.52 13.09 4.01
CA GLY A 109 -1.75 14.30 3.72
C GLY A 109 -2.61 15.56 3.56
N SER A 110 -1.98 16.74 3.64
CA SER A 110 -2.58 18.01 3.26
C SER A 110 -2.72 18.12 1.73
N ASP A 111 -3.50 19.09 1.23
CA ASP A 111 -3.68 19.28 -0.21
C ASP A 111 -2.38 19.54 -0.97
N PHE A 112 -1.39 20.18 -0.33
CA PHE A 112 -0.04 20.35 -0.87
C PHE A 112 0.68 19.01 -1.06
N PHE A 113 0.65 18.13 -0.05
CA PHE A 113 1.26 16.81 -0.14
C PHE A 113 0.56 15.89 -1.15
N ARG A 114 -0.74 16.08 -1.38
CA ARG A 114 -1.44 15.39 -2.48
C ARG A 114 -0.95 15.87 -3.84
N ALA A 115 -0.78 17.18 -4.05
CA ALA A 115 -0.19 17.67 -5.30
C ALA A 115 1.20 17.05 -5.56
N ILE A 116 2.04 16.94 -4.52
CA ILE A 116 3.34 16.25 -4.58
C ILE A 116 3.17 14.77 -4.92
N LEU A 117 2.25 14.07 -4.26
CA LEU A 117 1.97 12.66 -4.53
C LEU A 117 1.59 12.45 -6.01
N GLY A 118 0.67 13.27 -6.54
CA GLY A 118 0.25 13.20 -7.93
C GLY A 118 1.41 13.45 -8.89
N LEU A 119 2.29 14.42 -8.59
CA LEU A 119 3.48 14.69 -9.39
C LEU A 119 4.45 13.49 -9.38
N ILE A 120 4.74 12.92 -8.21
CA ILE A 120 5.57 11.72 -8.07
C ILE A 120 4.98 10.58 -8.89
N VAL A 121 3.69 10.28 -8.73
CA VAL A 121 3.01 9.22 -9.48
C VAL A 121 3.16 9.44 -10.99
N ILE A 122 2.91 10.64 -11.50
CA ILE A 122 3.04 10.91 -12.95
C ILE A 122 4.48 10.72 -13.42
N VAL A 123 5.45 11.30 -12.71
CA VAL A 123 6.88 11.26 -13.09
C VAL A 123 7.43 9.84 -13.07
N PHE A 124 7.01 8.99 -12.12
CA PHE A 124 7.50 7.62 -12.00
C PHE A 124 6.68 6.59 -12.79
N CYS A 125 5.35 6.74 -12.85
CA CYS A 125 4.49 5.78 -13.53
C CYS A 125 4.58 5.87 -15.06
N VAL A 126 4.77 7.05 -15.65
CA VAL A 126 4.87 7.17 -17.13
C VAL A 126 6.10 6.42 -17.67
N PRO A 127 7.33 6.63 -17.16
CA PRO A 127 8.49 5.85 -17.58
C PRO A 127 8.34 4.37 -17.24
N THR A 128 7.84 4.04 -16.04
CA THR A 128 7.64 2.64 -15.62
C THR A 128 6.67 1.91 -16.56
N ALA A 129 5.56 2.55 -16.94
CA ALA A 129 4.58 1.99 -17.87
C ALA A 129 5.20 1.64 -19.23
N VAL A 130 6.08 2.50 -19.75
CA VAL A 130 6.80 2.27 -21.01
C VAL A 130 7.82 1.14 -20.85
N LEU A 131 8.65 1.20 -19.81
CA LEU A 131 9.69 0.20 -19.55
C LEU A 131 9.11 -1.19 -19.33
N LEU A 132 8.02 -1.33 -18.56
CA LEU A 132 7.38 -2.62 -18.32
C LEU A 132 6.75 -3.20 -19.60
N ARG A 133 6.17 -2.36 -20.46
CA ARG A 133 5.65 -2.81 -21.76
C ARG A 133 6.76 -3.27 -22.69
N LEU A 134 7.86 -2.51 -22.78
CA LEU A 134 9.04 -2.92 -23.55
C LEU A 134 9.65 -4.21 -23.00
N ALA A 135 9.75 -4.36 -21.67
CA ALA A 135 10.25 -5.56 -21.03
C ALA A 135 9.37 -6.78 -21.33
N VAL A 136 8.04 -6.64 -21.30
CA VAL A 136 7.11 -7.72 -21.67
C VAL A 136 7.19 -8.07 -23.15
N LEU A 137 7.44 -7.11 -24.05
CA LEU A 137 7.67 -7.39 -25.47
C LEU A 137 8.94 -8.23 -25.68
N VAL A 138 10.02 -7.95 -24.94
CA VAL A 138 11.28 -8.71 -25.03
C VAL A 138 11.19 -10.06 -24.30
N TYR A 139 10.50 -10.09 -23.16
CA TYR A 139 10.34 -11.27 -22.31
C TYR A 139 8.86 -11.55 -22.07
N PRO A 140 8.15 -12.18 -23.03
CA PRO A 140 6.71 -12.45 -22.92
C PRO A 140 6.35 -13.34 -21.72
N LYS A 141 7.33 -14.11 -21.20
CA LYS A 141 7.18 -14.89 -19.96
C LYS A 141 6.94 -14.03 -18.71
N TRP A 142 7.24 -12.73 -18.74
CA TRP A 142 7.06 -11.82 -17.60
C TRP A 142 5.64 -11.30 -17.45
N HIS A 143 4.81 -11.49 -18.48
CA HIS A 143 3.39 -11.19 -18.44
C HIS A 143 2.72 -11.94 -17.27
N PHE A 144 2.12 -11.20 -16.34
CA PHE A 144 1.50 -11.72 -15.11
C PHE A 144 2.38 -12.64 -14.26
N SER A 145 3.71 -12.42 -14.26
CA SER A 145 4.62 -13.28 -13.52
C SER A 145 4.44 -13.21 -12.00
N ASN A 146 4.00 -12.07 -11.44
CA ASN A 146 3.80 -11.92 -10.01
C ASN A 146 2.56 -12.68 -9.51
N ARG A 147 1.42 -12.59 -10.19
CA ARG A 147 0.19 -13.34 -9.86
C ARG A 147 0.39 -14.86 -9.80
N ARG A 148 1.27 -15.41 -10.65
CA ARG A 148 1.60 -16.85 -10.64
C ARG A 148 2.39 -17.27 -9.40
N LYS A 149 3.18 -16.38 -8.80
CA LYS A 149 3.97 -16.68 -7.59
C LYS A 149 3.11 -16.68 -6.33
N ASP A 150 2.03 -15.93 -6.33
CA ASP A 150 1.18 -15.73 -5.16
C ASP A 150 0.02 -16.74 -5.11
N GLY A 151 0.01 -17.74 -6.01
CA GLY A 151 -1.01 -18.79 -6.05
C GLY A 151 -2.38 -18.31 -6.53
N LEU A 152 -2.52 -17.05 -6.93
CA LEU A 152 -3.74 -16.49 -7.50
C LEU A 152 -3.84 -16.83 -9.00
N SER A 153 -3.66 -18.12 -9.32
CA SER A 153 -4.07 -18.65 -10.61
C SER A 153 -5.59 -18.75 -10.63
N THR A 154 -6.19 -18.15 -11.67
CA THR A 154 -7.55 -18.42 -12.16
C THR A 154 -8.72 -17.99 -11.28
N SER A 155 -8.98 -16.68 -11.21
CA SER A 155 -10.36 -16.16 -11.19
C SER A 155 -10.41 -14.74 -11.73
N ILE A 156 -10.36 -14.62 -13.06
CA ILE A 156 -10.91 -13.44 -13.74
C ILE A 156 -12.42 -13.71 -13.80
N PRO A 157 -13.30 -12.98 -13.10
CA PRO A 157 -14.71 -13.02 -13.44
C PRO A 157 -14.89 -12.34 -14.81
N GLU A 158 -15.53 -13.07 -15.73
CA GLU A 158 -16.02 -12.55 -17.01
C GLU A 158 -17.00 -11.39 -16.83
#